data_AF-A0ABD0RXJ3-F1
#
_entry.id   AF-A0ABD0RXJ3-F1
#
_cell.length_a   1.000
_cell.length_b   1.000
_cell.length_c   1.000
_cell.angle_alpha   90.00
_cell.angle_beta   90.00
_cell.angle_gamma   90.00
#
_symmetry.space_group_name_H-M   'P 1'
#
loop_
_entity.id
_entity.type
_entity.pdbx_description
1 polymer ?
#
loop_
_entity_poly.entity_id
_entity_poly.type
_entity_poly.pdbx_seq_one_letter_code
_entity_poly.pdbx_strand_id
1 'polypeptide(L)'
;FSGDQECYYQDDLRILCGLSKKEHLKGNEALLDFRTSRFVLRISRDSYQLLKRHLQERHNNQIWNIIQEHLYIDIFDGMPRSKSQIDSMSGSLAGEAKREVNKVK
;
A
#
# COMPACT_ATOMS: atom_id res chain seq x y z
N PHE A 1 -1.60 7.24 -14.80
CA PHE A 1 -1.20 6.61 -13.53
C PHE A 1 -0.68 5.18 -13.66
N SER A 2 -1.04 4.39 -14.68
CA SER A 2 -0.50 3.01 -14.84
C SER A 2 1.00 2.97 -15.19
N GLY A 3 1.48 3.90 -16.01
CA GLY A 3 2.91 4.01 -16.37
C GLY A 3 3.82 4.52 -15.25
N ASP A 4 3.23 4.97 -14.14
CA ASP A 4 3.96 5.51 -12.98
C ASP A 4 4.25 4.42 -11.92
N GLN A 5 3.79 3.18 -12.17
CA GLN A 5 3.92 2.06 -11.23
C GLN A 5 5.21 1.27 -11.47
N GLU A 6 5.69 0.63 -10.42
CA GLU A 6 6.89 -0.21 -10.45
C GLU A 6 6.69 -1.44 -11.35
N CYS A 7 7.76 -1.90 -11.99
CA CYS A 7 7.69 -2.99 -12.99
C CYS A 7 7.19 -4.32 -12.41
N TYR A 8 7.39 -4.55 -11.11
CA TYR A 8 6.93 -5.75 -10.42
C TYR A 8 5.41 -5.80 -10.19
N TYR A 9 4.65 -4.75 -10.53
CA TYR A 9 3.18 -4.75 -10.53
C TYR A 9 2.58 -4.91 -11.95
N GLN A 10 3.39 -5.19 -12.97
CA GLN A 10 2.92 -5.22 -14.35
C GLN A 10 1.82 -6.27 -14.58
N ASP A 11 1.91 -7.43 -13.95
CA ASP A 11 0.89 -8.49 -14.08
C ASP A 11 -0.43 -8.12 -13.38
N ASP A 12 -0.36 -7.50 -12.21
CA ASP A 12 -1.54 -6.97 -11.51
C ASP A 12 -2.24 -5.90 -12.36
N LEU A 13 -1.47 -5.01 -13.01
CA LEU A 13 -2.00 -4.00 -13.91
C LEU A 13 -2.69 -4.61 -15.14
N ARG A 14 -2.20 -5.74 -15.66
CA ARG A 14 -2.86 -6.47 -16.76
C ARG A 14 -4.22 -7.02 -16.32
N ILE A 15 -4.30 -7.57 -15.12
CA ILE A 15 -5.56 -8.04 -14.53
C ILE A 15 -6.53 -6.87 -14.37
N LEU A 16 -6.06 -5.76 -13.76
CA LEU A 16 -6.87 -4.55 -13.55
C LEU A 16 -7.39 -3.93 -14.88
N CYS A 17 -6.64 -4.07 -15.98
CA CYS A 17 -7.05 -3.57 -17.30
C CYS A 17 -8.36 -4.23 -17.80
N GLY A 18 -8.61 -5.50 -17.43
CA GLY A 18 -9.84 -6.21 -17.76
C GLY A 18 -11.03 -5.89 -16.84
N LEU A 19 -10.82 -5.14 -15.76
CA LEU A 19 -11.81 -4.91 -14.70
C LEU A 19 -12.44 -3.52 -14.80
N SER A 20 -13.45 -3.40 -15.65
CA SER A 20 -14.20 -2.14 -15.84
C SER A 20 -15.57 -2.11 -15.14
N LYS A 21 -16.08 -3.25 -14.69
CA LYS A 21 -17.42 -3.37 -14.09
C LYS A 21 -17.39 -4.00 -12.70
N LYS A 22 -18.38 -3.66 -11.87
CA LYS A 22 -18.48 -4.12 -10.47
C LYS A 22 -18.64 -5.63 -10.37
N GLU A 23 -19.34 -6.24 -11.32
CA GLU A 23 -19.52 -7.70 -11.42
C GLU A 23 -18.20 -8.44 -11.68
N HIS A 24 -17.26 -7.85 -12.42
CA HIS A 24 -15.96 -8.49 -12.66
C HIS A 24 -15.15 -8.58 -11.35
N LEU A 25 -15.29 -7.58 -10.47
CA LEU A 25 -14.64 -7.59 -9.16
C LEU A 25 -15.18 -8.71 -8.27
N LYS A 26 -16.48 -9.01 -8.33
CA LYS A 26 -17.08 -10.08 -7.53
C LYS A 26 -16.55 -11.48 -7.89
N GLY A 27 -16.10 -11.67 -9.13
CA GLY A 27 -15.53 -12.93 -9.60
C GLY A 27 -14.05 -13.11 -9.28
N ASN A 28 -13.38 -12.11 -8.68
CA ASN A 28 -11.97 -12.15 -8.34
C ASN A 28 -11.78 -12.00 -6.83
N GLU A 29 -11.69 -13.14 -6.13
CA GLU A 29 -11.56 -13.19 -4.67
C GLU A 29 -10.32 -12.44 -4.16
N ALA A 30 -9.16 -12.57 -4.83
CA ALA A 30 -7.94 -11.89 -4.43
C ALA A 30 -8.08 -10.35 -4.43
N LEU A 31 -8.84 -9.79 -5.37
CA LEU A 31 -9.09 -8.34 -5.41
C LEU A 31 -10.17 -7.89 -4.42
N LEU A 32 -11.12 -8.75 -4.08
CA LEU A 32 -12.05 -8.50 -2.98
C LEU A 32 -11.31 -8.48 -1.65
N ASP A 33 -10.41 -9.42 -1.43
CA ASP A 33 -9.55 -9.48 -0.26
C ASP A 33 -8.63 -8.26 -0.20
N PHE A 34 -8.03 -7.87 -1.33
CA PHE A 34 -7.25 -6.63 -1.42
C PHE A 34 -8.08 -5.40 -1.04
N ARG A 35 -9.31 -5.28 -1.56
CA ARG A 35 -10.19 -4.13 -1.31
C ARG A 35 -10.62 -4.03 0.16
N THR A 36 -10.83 -5.16 0.82
CA THR A 36 -11.37 -5.24 2.18
C THR A 36 -10.29 -5.30 3.26
N SER A 37 -9.07 -5.67 2.89
CA SER A 37 -7.91 -5.65 3.78
C SER A 37 -7.22 -4.29 3.80
N ARG A 38 -6.34 -4.08 4.80
CA ARG A 38 -5.50 -2.88 4.90
C ARG A 38 -4.11 -3.22 4.40
N PHE A 39 -3.71 -2.60 3.30
CA PHE A 39 -2.39 -2.77 2.72
C PHE A 39 -1.31 -2.24 3.68
N VAL A 40 -0.30 -3.06 3.95
CA VAL A 40 0.73 -2.72 4.93
C VAL A 40 1.87 -1.96 4.24
N LEU A 41 2.12 -0.74 4.72
CA LEU A 41 3.18 0.13 4.22
C LEU A 41 4.12 0.49 5.36
N ARG A 42 5.42 0.20 5.19
CA ARG A 42 6.41 0.45 6.24
C ARG A 42 7.29 1.65 5.90
N ILE A 43 7.29 2.68 6.76
CA ILE A 43 8.09 3.90 6.56
C ILE A 43 8.71 4.39 7.87
N SER A 44 9.77 5.19 7.75
CA SER A 44 10.39 5.80 8.93
C SER A 44 9.47 6.85 9.54
N ARG A 45 9.67 7.11 10.85
CA ARG A 45 8.96 8.16 11.57
C ARG A 45 9.06 9.51 10.88
N ASP A 46 10.24 9.89 10.40
CA ASP A 46 10.49 11.19 9.78
C ASP A 46 9.69 11.35 8.48
N SER A 47 9.71 10.33 7.61
CA SER A 47 8.91 10.32 6.37
C SER A 47 7.42 10.37 6.68
N TYR A 48 6.95 9.64 7.70
CA TYR A 48 5.56 9.67 8.10
C TYR A 48 5.12 11.04 8.64
N GLN A 49 5.95 11.72 9.43
CA GLN A 49 5.61 13.05 9.96
C GLN A 49 5.42 14.08 8.84
N LEU A 50 6.29 14.05 7.82
CA LEU A 50 6.16 14.91 6.63
C LEU A 50 4.88 14.59 5.86
N LEU A 51 4.60 13.31 5.61
CA LEU A 51 3.38 12.86 4.94
C LEU A 51 2.12 13.31 5.72
N LYS A 52 2.10 13.08 7.03
CA LYS A 52 0.99 13.43 7.90
C LYS A 52 0.73 14.93 7.89
N ARG A 53 1.77 15.75 8.01
CA ARG A 53 1.65 17.22 7.94
C ARG A 53 1.05 17.65 6.60
N HIS A 54 1.58 17.14 5.49
CA HIS A 54 1.07 17.46 4.15
C HIS A 54 -0.41 17.09 3.97
N LEU A 55 -0.82 15.92 4.45
CA LEU A 55 -2.22 15.46 4.34
C LEU A 55 -3.17 16.25 5.24
N GLN A 56 -2.67 16.80 6.35
CA GLN A 56 -3.46 17.58 7.32
C GLN A 56 -3.56 19.08 6.96
N GLU A 57 -2.62 19.63 6.19
CA GLU A 57 -2.52 21.09 6.02
C GLU A 57 -3.64 21.73 5.19
N ARG A 58 -4.22 21.08 4.16
CA ARG A 58 -5.35 21.63 3.35
C ARG A 58 -6.06 20.56 2.51
N HIS A 59 -7.40 20.69 2.35
CA HIS A 59 -8.32 20.13 1.31
C HIS A 59 -8.16 18.66 0.83
N ASN A 60 -7.20 17.89 1.34
CA ASN A 60 -6.88 16.52 0.96
C ASN A 60 -7.56 15.50 1.87
N ASN A 61 -8.67 15.87 2.52
CA ASN A 61 -9.42 14.98 3.42
C ASN A 61 -9.85 13.68 2.72
N GLN A 62 -10.14 13.72 1.41
CA GLN A 62 -10.48 12.51 0.67
C GLN A 62 -9.30 11.53 0.61
N ILE A 63 -8.09 12.01 0.31
CA ILE A 63 -6.88 11.17 0.28
C ILE A 63 -6.54 10.67 1.68
N TRP A 64 -6.65 11.54 2.69
CA TRP A 64 -6.44 11.16 4.08
C TRP A 64 -7.40 10.04 4.51
N ASN A 65 -8.69 10.14 4.17
CA ASN A 65 -9.68 9.10 4.47
C ASN A 65 -9.36 7.77 3.77
N ILE A 66 -8.98 7.81 2.50
CA ILE A 66 -8.56 6.60 1.74
C ILE A 66 -7.37 5.92 2.43
N ILE A 67 -6.37 6.70 2.85
CA ILE A 67 -5.20 6.19 3.56
C ILE A 67 -5.61 5.59 4.91
N GLN A 68 -6.48 6.25 5.66
CA GLN A 68 -6.96 5.74 6.95
C GLN A 68 -7.77 4.45 6.81
N GLU A 69 -8.60 4.34 5.77
CA GLU A 69 -9.47 3.18 5.54
C GLU A 69 -8.68 1.98 5.00
N HIS A 70 -7.82 2.19 3.99
CA HIS A 70 -7.24 1.11 3.19
C HIS A 70 -5.75 0.85 3.46
N LEU A 71 -5.04 1.72 4.19
CA LEU A 71 -3.63 1.48 4.52
C LEU A 71 -3.43 1.23 6.01
N TYR A 72 -2.51 0.33 6.33
CA TYR A 72 -1.90 0.18 7.64
C TYR A 72 -0.44 0.65 7.56
N ILE A 73 -0.14 1.79 8.18
CA ILE A 73 1.21 2.35 8.16
C ILE A 73 2.00 1.82 9.36
N ASP A 74 2.94 0.91 9.11
CA ASP A 74 3.90 0.40 10.10
C ASP A 74 5.07 1.38 10.22
N ILE A 75 5.07 2.19 11.28
CA ILE A 75 6.07 3.23 11.50
C ILE A 75 7.25 2.64 12.27
N PHE A 76 8.46 2.78 11.73
CA PHE A 76 9.68 2.41 12.44
C PHE A 76 10.55 3.61 12.79
N ASP A 77 11.27 3.49 13.90
CA ASP A 77 12.31 4.45 14.29
C ASP A 77 13.63 4.10 13.58
N GLY A 78 14.25 5.09 12.94
CA GLY A 78 15.49 4.94 12.17
C GLY A 78 15.47 5.69 10.84
N MET A 79 16.61 5.66 10.15
CA MET A 79 16.77 6.34 8.86
C MET A 79 15.84 5.73 7.78
N PRO A 80 15.35 6.53 6.82
CA PRO A 80 14.65 6.01 5.65
C PRO A 80 15.47 4.93 4.94
N ARG A 81 14.79 3.90 4.45
CA ARG A 81 15.41 2.79 3.69
C ARG A 81 15.85 3.28 2.31
N SER A 82 16.90 2.67 1.76
CA SER A 82 17.27 2.89 0.37
C SER A 82 16.25 2.28 -0.59
N LYS A 83 16.21 2.75 -1.84
CA LYS A 83 15.31 2.21 -2.87
C LYS A 83 15.47 0.70 -3.06
N SER A 84 16.73 0.21 -3.12
CA SER A 84 17.02 -1.22 -3.23
C SER A 84 16.47 -2.05 -2.06
N GLN A 85 16.54 -1.53 -0.82
CA GLN A 85 15.97 -2.21 0.36
C GLN A 85 14.43 -2.22 0.35
N ILE A 86 13.81 -1.24 -0.29
CA ILE A 86 12.35 -1.19 -0.45
C ILE A 86 11.93 -2.21 -1.50
N ASP A 87 12.58 -2.21 -2.66
CA ASP A 87 12.23 -3.09 -3.77
C ASP A 87 12.41 -4.57 -3.42
N SER A 88 13.41 -4.92 -2.60
CA SER A 88 13.60 -6.29 -2.12
C SER A 88 12.52 -6.81 -1.16
N MET A 89 11.70 -5.92 -0.60
CA MET A 89 10.68 -6.25 0.40
C MET A 89 9.24 -5.97 -0.09
N SER A 90 9.10 -5.41 -1.30
CA SER A 90 7.83 -4.97 -1.88
C SER A 90 7.31 -5.98 -2.92
N GLY A 91 6.12 -5.74 -3.47
CA GLY A 91 5.56 -6.54 -4.57
C GLY A 91 4.43 -7.51 -4.20
N SER A 92 4.06 -7.61 -2.92
CA SER A 92 2.90 -8.41 -2.49
C SER A 92 1.61 -7.58 -2.54
N LEU A 93 0.49 -8.20 -2.91
CA LEU A 93 -0.85 -7.59 -2.83
C LEU A 93 -1.23 -7.15 -1.41
N ALA A 94 -0.74 -7.82 -0.36
CA ALA A 94 -1.03 -7.44 1.03
C ALA A 94 -0.13 -6.32 1.55
N GLY A 95 0.90 -5.93 0.78
CA GLY A 95 1.98 -5.05 1.22
C GLY A 95 3.05 -5.80 2.02
N GLU A 96 3.79 -5.06 2.83
CA GLU A 96 4.91 -5.61 3.60
C GLU A 96 4.44 -6.46 4.79
N ALA A 97 5.25 -7.42 5.23
CA ALA A 97 4.92 -8.22 6.42
C ALA A 97 4.91 -7.36 7.70
N LYS A 98 3.82 -7.43 8.48
CA LYS A 98 3.74 -6.78 9.79
C LYS A 98 4.76 -7.42 10.75
N ARG A 99 5.45 -6.60 11.54
CA ARG A 99 6.43 -7.07 12.54
C ARG A 99 5.86 -8.09 13.54
N GLU A 100 4.59 -7.99 13.87
CA GLU A 100 3.95 -8.84 14.90
C GLU A 100 3.74 -10.29 14.47
N VAL A 101 3.76 -10.59 13.16
CA VAL A 101 3.57 -11.94 12.62
C VAL A 101 4.78 -12.85 12.89
N ASN A 102 5.96 -12.26 13.11
CA ASN A 102 7.22 -13.00 13.32
C ASN A 102 7.52 -13.35 14.79
N LYS A 103 6.59 -13.11 15.73
CA LYS A 103 6.80 -13.44 17.17
C LYS A 103 6.43 -14.87 17.55
N VAL A 104 6.04 -15.72 16.61
CA VAL A 104 5.74 -17.14 16.85
C VAL A 104 6.88 -18.00 16.31
N LYS A 105 7.98 -18.10 17.06
CA LYS A 105 8.95 -19.20 16.99
C LYS A 105 9.57 -19.42 18.37
#